data_AF-A0AAN6JXC8-F1
#
_entry.id   AF-A0AAN6JXC8-F1
#
_cell.length_a   1.000
_cell.length_b   1.000
_cell.length_c   1.000
_cell.angle_alpha   90.00
_cell.angle_beta   90.00
_cell.angle_gamma   90.00
#
_symmetry.space_group_name_H-M   'P 1'
#
loop_
_entity.id
_entity.type
_entity.pdbx_description
1 polymer ?
#
loop_
_entity_poly.entity_id
_entity_poly.type
_entity_poly.pdbx_seq_one_letter_code
_entity_poly.pdbx_strand_id
1 'polypeptide(L)'
;MIPVLLNYTTKSEQTHSRRVVAQDFIGCGRSDKRRQDVAYNFDLHRDAMVDFIESLNLTNITLIVQDCGGLLAPSEVVPGKDEQSWTGSHTHPPRPTPDVADLMDKLGHHLSEDERRAYRARFPDDTYKGGVRRFPRMIMIEEDMPDVGISKKSRHSLETTGTLVKDAVFVACGMQDPILGPHMKSLARVFRNGCHCAEIEDALHFVQVKSRSWRLRS
;
A
#
# COMPACT_ATOMS: atom_id res chain seq x y z
N MET A 1 1.77 5.98 -3.26
CA MET A 1 1.88 4.67 -2.61
C MET A 1 3.31 4.52 -2.12
N ILE A 2 3.50 4.58 -0.81
CA ILE A 2 4.81 4.72 -0.17
C ILE A 2 4.75 3.87 1.09
N PRO A 3 5.47 2.75 1.17
CA PRO A 3 5.69 2.07 2.44
C PRO A 3 6.49 3.00 3.36
N VAL A 4 6.03 3.12 4.61
CA VAL A 4 6.68 3.94 5.63
C VAL A 4 7.23 3.02 6.70
N LEU A 5 8.53 3.12 6.93
CA LEU A 5 9.26 2.39 7.96
C LEU A 5 9.55 3.36 9.10
N LEU A 6 9.08 3.02 10.30
CA LEU A 6 9.46 3.72 11.53
C LEU A 6 10.44 2.84 12.30
N ASN A 7 11.55 3.40 12.76
CA ASN A 7 12.46 2.68 13.66
C ASN A 7 12.07 2.96 15.12
N TYR A 8 11.97 1.93 15.98
CA TYR A 8 11.63 2.08 17.40
C TYR A 8 12.61 1.34 18.34
N THR A 9 12.80 1.87 19.56
CA THR A 9 13.39 1.16 20.71
C THR A 9 12.69 1.59 22.00
N THR A 10 12.46 0.65 22.92
CA THR A 10 11.95 0.84 24.31
C THR A 10 12.66 -0.19 25.21
N LYS A 11 12.92 -0.06 26.53
CA LYS A 11 12.27 0.63 27.65
C LYS A 11 13.31 1.31 28.58
N SER A 12 13.56 2.60 28.40
CA SER A 12 13.94 3.55 29.45
C SER A 12 14.23 4.89 28.78
N GLU A 13 13.78 5.98 29.40
CA GLU A 13 14.05 7.38 29.06
C GLU A 13 13.05 8.12 28.14
N GLN A 14 12.60 9.22 28.72
CA GLN A 14 11.67 10.20 28.20
C GLN A 14 12.41 11.15 27.26
N THR A 15 12.46 10.79 25.98
CA THR A 15 12.40 11.68 24.79
C THR A 15 12.73 10.84 23.56
N HIS A 16 11.72 10.53 22.74
CA HIS A 16 11.85 9.56 21.64
C HIS A 16 12.19 10.26 20.32
N SER A 17 13.46 10.21 19.90
CA SER A 17 13.80 10.50 18.50
C SER A 17 13.32 9.33 17.64
N ARG A 18 12.28 9.56 16.81
CA ARG A 18 11.78 8.58 15.85
C ARG A 18 12.46 8.82 14.50
N ARG A 19 13.00 7.77 13.88
CA ARG A 19 13.45 7.83 12.49
C ARG A 19 12.32 7.35 11.59
N VAL A 20 11.90 8.22 10.68
CA VAL A 20 10.93 7.91 9.61
C VAL A 20 11.69 7.73 8.32
N VAL A 21 11.48 6.60 7.64
CA VAL A 21 12.01 6.33 6.30
C VAL A 21 10.83 6.00 5.41
N ALA A 22 10.69 6.74 4.31
CA ALA A 22 9.57 6.58 3.38
C ALA A 22 10.15 6.32 1.98
N GLN A 23 9.98 5.11 1.47
CA GLN A 23 10.55 4.70 0.19
C GLN A 23 9.55 4.93 -0.95
N ASP A 24 9.96 5.66 -1.99
CA ASP A 24 9.22 5.67 -3.24
C ASP A 24 9.49 4.37 -4.00
N PHE A 25 8.45 3.59 -4.33
CA PHE A 25 8.62 2.43 -5.19
C PHE A 25 9.18 2.82 -6.57
N ILE A 26 9.93 1.91 -7.20
CA ILE A 26 10.32 2.02 -8.61
C ILE A 26 9.04 2.26 -9.45
N GLY A 27 9.02 3.27 -10.31
CA GLY A 27 7.82 3.69 -11.05
C GLY A 27 6.95 4.73 -10.35
N CYS A 28 7.29 5.14 -9.13
CA CYS A 28 6.55 6.12 -8.33
C CYS A 28 7.47 7.24 -7.82
N GLY A 29 6.86 8.35 -7.41
CA GLY A 29 7.55 9.42 -6.69
C GLY A 29 8.83 9.90 -7.39
N ARG A 30 9.92 9.97 -6.63
CA ARG A 30 11.26 10.36 -7.10
C ARG A 30 12.12 9.19 -7.57
N SER A 31 11.69 7.95 -7.36
CA SER A 31 12.39 6.77 -7.85
C SER A 31 12.33 6.66 -9.37
N ASP A 32 13.30 5.94 -9.91
CA ASP A 32 13.43 5.66 -11.33
C ASP A 32 12.17 4.98 -11.89
N LYS A 33 11.87 5.27 -13.16
CA LYS A 33 10.69 4.76 -13.85
C LYS A 33 11.14 4.03 -15.11
N ARG A 34 11.01 2.70 -15.07
CA ARG A 34 11.27 1.83 -16.22
C ARG A 34 10.24 2.13 -17.32
N ARG A 35 10.70 2.18 -18.57
CA ARG A 35 9.84 2.49 -19.73
C ARG A 35 8.91 1.35 -20.10
N GLN A 36 9.33 0.10 -19.86
CA GLN A 36 8.58 -1.08 -20.26
C GLN A 36 7.68 -1.55 -19.12
N ASP A 37 6.38 -1.65 -19.38
CA ASP A 37 5.37 -2.06 -18.39
C ASP A 37 5.65 -3.45 -17.82
N VAL A 38 6.13 -4.38 -18.66
CA VAL A 38 6.49 -5.75 -18.26
C VAL A 38 7.63 -5.81 -17.24
N ALA A 39 8.41 -4.73 -17.14
CA ALA A 39 9.51 -4.66 -16.18
C ALA A 39 9.02 -4.42 -14.75
N TYR A 40 7.74 -4.08 -14.54
CA TYR A 40 7.11 -3.98 -13.23
C TYR A 40 6.37 -5.29 -12.92
N ASN A 41 6.87 -6.00 -11.93
CA ASN A 41 6.31 -7.25 -11.44
C ASN A 41 6.53 -7.34 -9.91
N PHE A 42 5.91 -8.32 -9.28
CA PHE A 42 5.97 -8.50 -7.84
C PHE A 42 7.41 -8.63 -7.32
N ASP A 43 8.22 -9.48 -7.97
CA ASP A 43 9.61 -9.74 -7.59
C ASP A 43 10.46 -8.46 -7.60
N LEU A 44 10.33 -7.61 -8.63
CA LEU A 44 11.02 -6.33 -8.69
C LEU A 44 10.77 -5.49 -7.42
N HIS A 45 9.50 -5.35 -7.03
CA HIS A 45 9.12 -4.49 -5.90
C HIS A 45 9.51 -5.12 -4.56
N ARG A 46 9.41 -6.44 -4.45
CA ARG A 46 9.83 -7.21 -3.29
C ARG A 46 11.35 -7.09 -3.08
N ASP A 47 12.14 -7.37 -4.10
CA ASP A 47 13.59 -7.39 -3.99
C ASP A 47 14.13 -5.98 -3.75
N ALA A 48 13.57 -4.97 -4.42
CA ALA A 48 13.92 -3.57 -4.15
C ALA A 48 13.59 -3.12 -2.71
N MET A 49 12.60 -3.71 -2.04
CA MET A 49 12.31 -3.46 -0.63
C MET A 49 13.33 -4.13 0.28
N VAL A 50 13.66 -5.40 0.01
CA VAL A 50 14.67 -6.14 0.77
C VAL A 50 16.03 -5.44 0.67
N ASP A 51 16.47 -5.13 -0.55
CA ASP A 51 17.71 -4.40 -0.81
C ASP A 51 17.75 -3.04 -0.11
N PHE A 52 16.61 -2.33 -0.06
CA PHE A 52 16.51 -1.04 0.63
C PHE A 52 16.65 -1.17 2.15
N ILE A 53 16.01 -2.18 2.74
CA ILE A 53 16.13 -2.48 4.18
C ILE A 53 17.57 -2.88 4.52
N GLU A 54 18.19 -3.76 3.72
CA GLU A 54 19.54 -4.26 3.94
C GLU A 54 20.59 -3.16 3.74
N SER A 55 20.52 -2.39 2.64
CA SER A 55 21.48 -1.33 2.33
C SER A 55 21.51 -0.19 3.36
N LEU A 56 20.36 0.10 3.99
CA LEU A 56 20.25 1.07 5.06
C LEU A 56 20.44 0.46 6.46
N ASN A 57 20.67 -0.86 6.54
CA ASN A 57 20.77 -1.65 7.76
C ASN A 57 19.63 -1.33 8.74
N LEU A 58 18.39 -1.35 8.23
CA LEU A 58 17.21 -1.03 9.03
C LEU A 58 16.84 -2.22 9.92
N THR A 59 16.85 -2.00 11.23
CA THR A 59 16.40 -2.96 12.25
C THR A 59 15.29 -2.34 13.10
N ASN A 60 14.57 -3.15 13.88
CA ASN A 60 13.47 -2.71 14.76
C ASN A 60 12.41 -1.86 14.03
N ILE A 61 11.97 -2.39 12.89
CA ILE A 61 11.05 -1.72 11.98
C ILE A 61 9.61 -1.90 12.46
N THR A 62 8.91 -0.79 12.66
CA THR A 62 7.45 -0.73 12.56
C THR A 62 7.09 -0.40 11.12
N LEU A 63 6.53 -1.39 10.42
CA LEU A 63 6.12 -1.27 9.03
C LEU A 63 4.70 -0.67 8.96
N ILE A 64 4.56 0.44 8.22
CA ILE A 64 3.27 1.06 7.90
C ILE A 64 3.03 0.92 6.40
N VAL A 65 1.95 0.25 6.04
CA VAL A 65 1.58 -0.07 4.66
C VAL A 65 0.15 0.38 4.34
N GLN A 66 -0.07 0.77 3.09
CA GLN A 66 -1.38 1.11 2.55
C GLN A 66 -1.39 0.80 1.04
N ASP A 67 -2.54 0.37 0.52
CA ASP A 67 -2.77 0.00 -0.89
C ASP A 67 -1.73 -1.02 -1.39
N CYS A 68 -1.17 -0.93 -2.62
CA CYS A 68 -0.18 -1.92 -3.06
C CYS A 68 1.15 -1.86 -2.28
N GLY A 69 1.32 -0.91 -1.34
CA GLY A 69 2.35 -1.03 -0.29
C GLY A 69 2.12 -2.23 0.62
N GLY A 70 0.86 -2.65 0.77
CA GLY A 70 0.44 -3.89 1.42
C GLY A 70 0.43 -5.11 0.51
N LEU A 71 0.69 -4.96 -0.81
CA LEU A 71 0.84 -6.10 -1.72
C LEU A 71 2.07 -6.95 -1.34
N LEU A 72 3.08 -6.32 -0.73
CA LEU A 72 4.22 -6.99 -0.11
C LEU A 72 3.92 -7.60 1.27
N ALA A 73 2.71 -7.37 1.79
CA ALA A 73 2.19 -7.90 3.05
C ALA A 73 1.20 -9.05 2.74
N PRO A 74 0.78 -9.89 3.73
CA PRO A 74 -0.17 -10.97 3.48
C PRO A 74 -1.45 -10.42 2.83
N SER A 75 -1.68 -10.77 1.58
CA SER A 75 -2.86 -10.34 0.85
C SER A 75 -3.90 -11.46 0.86
N GLU A 76 -5.14 -11.13 1.19
CA GLU A 76 -6.28 -11.97 0.84
C GLU A 76 -6.44 -11.94 -0.69
N VAL A 77 -6.74 -13.08 -1.30
CA VAL A 77 -7.37 -13.07 -2.63
C VAL A 77 -8.67 -12.33 -2.41
N VAL A 78 -8.82 -11.15 -3.00
CA VAL A 78 -10.04 -10.33 -2.87
C VAL A 78 -10.95 -10.72 -4.05
N PRO A 79 -11.96 -11.58 -3.85
CA PRO A 79 -12.80 -12.02 -4.96
C PRO A 79 -13.81 -10.92 -5.27
N GLY A 80 -13.95 -10.59 -6.56
CA GLY A 80 -15.05 -9.75 -7.02
C GLY A 80 -14.85 -8.25 -6.75
N LYS A 81 -14.16 -7.59 -7.67
CA LYS A 81 -14.58 -6.33 -8.28
C LYS A 81 -13.82 -6.24 -9.59
N ASP A 82 -14.57 -6.10 -10.69
CA ASP A 82 -14.00 -6.10 -12.03
C ASP A 82 -12.75 -5.21 -12.08
N GLU A 83 -11.68 -5.76 -12.63
CA GLU A 83 -10.46 -5.04 -13.01
C GLU A 83 -10.83 -3.83 -13.94
N GLN A 84 -12.06 -3.82 -14.49
CA GLN A 84 -12.75 -2.71 -15.16
C GLN A 84 -12.99 -1.47 -14.29
N SER A 85 -13.19 -1.60 -12.97
CA SER A 85 -13.42 -0.48 -12.05
C SER A 85 -12.18 0.41 -11.87
N TRP A 86 -10.99 -0.19 -11.97
CA TRP A 86 -9.70 0.51 -11.86
C TRP A 86 -9.10 0.90 -13.21
N THR A 87 -9.27 0.08 -14.25
CA THR A 87 -8.50 0.21 -15.50
C THR A 87 -9.33 0.36 -16.78
N GLY A 88 -10.63 0.06 -16.77
CA GLY A 88 -11.42 0.01 -18.00
C GLY A 88 -10.84 -0.94 -19.06
N SER A 89 -11.21 -2.23 -18.98
CA SER A 89 -11.03 -3.30 -19.98
C SER A 89 -9.61 -3.90 -20.17
N HIS A 90 -9.52 -5.23 -20.16
CA HIS A 90 -8.29 -6.03 -20.40
C HIS A 90 -7.85 -6.13 -21.87
N THR A 91 -8.51 -5.43 -22.79
CA THR A 91 -8.38 -5.75 -24.22
C THR A 91 -7.71 -4.70 -25.11
N HIS A 92 -7.31 -3.51 -24.63
CA HIS A 92 -6.72 -2.49 -25.52
C HIS A 92 -5.64 -1.60 -24.87
N PRO A 93 -4.52 -1.30 -25.55
CA PRO A 93 -3.79 -0.05 -25.35
C PRO A 93 -4.18 1.01 -26.42
N PRO A 94 -4.06 2.33 -26.14
CA PRO A 94 -4.18 3.00 -24.86
C PRO A 94 -5.30 4.06 -24.92
N ARG A 95 -6.22 4.06 -23.94
CA ARG A 95 -6.69 5.37 -23.45
C ARG A 95 -5.49 6.00 -22.74
N PRO A 96 -5.27 7.33 -22.81
CA PRO A 96 -4.17 7.94 -22.07
C PRO A 96 -4.23 7.48 -20.61
N THR A 97 -3.09 7.04 -20.06
CA THR A 97 -3.06 6.54 -18.68
C THR A 97 -3.64 7.63 -17.78
N PRO A 98 -4.62 7.30 -16.92
CA PRO A 98 -5.31 8.29 -16.12
C PRO A 98 -4.30 9.14 -15.33
N ASP A 99 -4.66 10.41 -15.17
CA ASP A 99 -3.94 11.30 -14.29
C ASP A 99 -4.06 10.80 -12.84
N VAL A 100 -2.94 10.77 -12.11
CA VAL A 100 -2.92 10.24 -10.74
C VAL A 100 -3.77 11.11 -9.82
N ALA A 101 -3.79 12.43 -10.01
CA ALA A 101 -4.63 13.29 -9.20
C ALA A 101 -6.13 13.07 -9.49
N ASP A 102 -6.49 12.79 -10.74
CA ASP A 102 -7.87 12.43 -11.10
C ASP A 102 -8.28 11.07 -10.52
N LEU A 103 -7.35 10.11 -10.36
CA LEU A 103 -7.63 8.86 -9.63
C LEU A 103 -7.94 9.14 -8.16
N MET A 104 -7.20 10.03 -7.51
CA MET A 104 -7.44 10.41 -6.12
C MET A 104 -8.83 11.04 -5.96
N ASP A 105 -9.25 11.89 -6.90
CA ASP A 105 -10.58 12.51 -6.88
C ASP A 105 -11.72 11.51 -7.12
N LYS A 106 -11.52 10.54 -8.03
CA LYS A 106 -12.48 9.44 -8.21
C LYS A 106 -12.70 8.62 -6.95
N LEU A 107 -11.68 8.58 -6.08
CA LEU A 107 -11.75 7.93 -4.78
C LEU A 107 -12.25 8.87 -3.67
N GLY A 108 -12.80 10.04 -4.03
CA GLY A 108 -13.47 10.97 -3.11
C GLY A 108 -12.55 11.94 -2.36
N HIS A 109 -11.24 11.97 -2.65
CA HIS A 109 -10.30 12.78 -1.85
C HIS A 109 -10.37 14.28 -2.11
N HIS A 110 -10.90 14.69 -3.28
CA HIS A 110 -11.09 16.09 -3.68
C HIS A 110 -9.86 16.97 -3.38
N LEU A 111 -8.77 16.69 -4.08
CA LEU A 111 -7.47 17.31 -3.83
C LEU A 111 -7.47 18.81 -4.15
N SER A 112 -6.78 19.61 -3.33
CA SER A 112 -6.45 21.00 -3.67
C SER A 112 -5.52 21.07 -4.87
N GLU A 113 -5.47 22.21 -5.57
CA GLU A 113 -4.62 22.34 -6.76
C GLU A 113 -3.12 22.11 -6.47
N ASP A 114 -2.66 22.49 -5.28
CA ASP A 114 -1.29 22.22 -4.85
C ASP A 114 -1.02 20.72 -4.66
N GLU A 115 -1.97 19.99 -4.07
CA GLU A 115 -1.90 18.53 -3.94
C GLU A 115 -1.93 17.85 -5.31
N ARG A 116 -2.82 18.29 -6.20
CA ARG A 116 -2.90 17.80 -7.59
C ARG A 116 -1.58 17.98 -8.33
N ARG A 117 -1.00 19.18 -8.23
CA ARG A 117 0.32 19.49 -8.81
C ARG A 117 1.41 18.58 -8.24
N ALA A 118 1.39 18.31 -6.94
CA ALA A 118 2.35 17.41 -6.31
C ALA A 118 2.26 15.96 -6.85
N TYR A 119 1.04 15.42 -7.02
CA TYR A 119 0.84 14.10 -7.64
C TYR A 119 1.28 14.06 -9.11
N ARG A 120 1.03 15.13 -9.88
CA ARG A 120 1.39 15.23 -11.31
C ARG A 120 2.87 15.43 -11.56
N ALA A 121 3.57 16.14 -10.68
CA ALA A 121 4.97 16.54 -10.87
C ALA A 121 5.94 15.36 -11.12
N ARG A 122 5.52 14.13 -10.81
CA ARG A 122 6.31 12.90 -10.96
C ARG A 122 6.02 12.12 -12.24
N PHE A 123 5.06 12.57 -13.05
CA PHE A 123 4.61 11.94 -14.29
C PHE A 123 4.45 12.98 -15.41
N PRO A 124 5.55 13.54 -15.97
CA PRO A 124 5.50 14.57 -17.01
C PRO A 124 4.73 14.14 -18.26
N ASP A 125 4.82 12.86 -18.61
CA ASP A 125 4.13 12.25 -19.74
C ASP A 125 3.84 10.75 -19.47
N ASP A 126 3.19 10.09 -20.43
CA ASP A 126 2.77 8.70 -20.31
C ASP A 126 3.92 7.69 -20.18
N THR A 127 5.13 8.04 -20.65
CA THR A 127 6.31 7.16 -20.57
C THR A 127 6.80 6.96 -19.12
N TYR A 128 6.40 7.87 -18.21
CA TYR A 128 6.68 7.77 -16.78
C TYR A 128 5.59 6.99 -16.02
N LYS A 129 4.50 6.59 -16.67
CA LYS A 129 3.34 5.99 -16.01
C LYS A 129 3.28 4.46 -16.07
N GLY A 130 4.38 3.79 -16.41
CA GLY A 130 4.46 2.32 -16.45
C GLY A 130 4.09 1.66 -15.12
N GLY A 131 4.60 2.18 -14.00
CA GLY A 131 4.20 1.72 -12.67
C GLY A 131 2.70 1.93 -12.40
N VAL A 132 2.16 3.11 -12.73
CA VAL A 132 0.74 3.45 -12.57
C VAL A 132 -0.17 2.47 -13.33
N ARG A 133 0.22 2.07 -14.55
CA ARG A 133 -0.51 1.07 -15.34
C ARG A 133 -0.42 -0.34 -14.76
N ARG A 134 0.72 -0.69 -14.15
CA ARG A 134 1.02 -2.08 -13.80
C ARG A 134 0.62 -2.46 -12.37
N PHE A 135 0.70 -1.56 -11.40
CA PHE A 135 0.28 -1.81 -10.00
C PHE A 135 -1.08 -2.51 -9.87
N PRO A 136 -2.15 -2.09 -10.58
CA PRO A 136 -3.48 -2.68 -10.43
C PRO A 136 -3.53 -4.13 -10.91
N ARG A 137 -2.73 -4.45 -11.92
CA ARG A 137 -2.64 -5.78 -12.53
C ARG A 137 -1.78 -6.74 -11.72
N MET A 138 -1.14 -6.27 -10.65
CA MET A 138 -0.40 -7.10 -9.70
C MET A 138 -1.26 -7.46 -8.47
N ILE A 139 -2.45 -6.88 -8.34
CA ILE A 139 -3.39 -7.24 -7.27
C ILE A 139 -3.92 -8.64 -7.55
N MET A 140 -3.70 -9.55 -6.60
CA MET A 140 -4.10 -10.96 -6.71
C MET A 140 -5.62 -11.09 -6.49
N ILE A 141 -6.36 -11.21 -7.59
CA ILE A 141 -7.83 -11.34 -7.59
C ILE A 141 -8.30 -12.75 -7.97
N GLU A 142 -7.42 -13.57 -8.55
CA GLU A 142 -7.69 -14.95 -8.96
C GLU A 142 -6.67 -15.91 -8.33
N GLU A 143 -7.07 -17.16 -8.12
CA GLU A 143 -6.32 -18.17 -7.36
C GLU A 143 -5.07 -18.70 -8.08
N ASP A 144 -5.04 -18.62 -9.41
CA ASP A 144 -3.98 -19.12 -10.28
C ASP A 144 -2.99 -18.03 -10.73
N MET A 145 -3.15 -16.80 -10.25
CA MET A 145 -2.19 -15.73 -10.52
C MET A 145 -0.80 -16.10 -9.94
N PRO A 146 0.31 -15.78 -10.65
CA PRO A 146 1.66 -16.27 -10.32
C PRO A 146 2.10 -16.05 -8.87
N ASP A 147 1.70 -14.94 -8.26
CA ASP A 147 2.19 -14.49 -6.94
C ASP A 147 1.33 -14.95 -5.76
N VAL A 148 0.18 -15.59 -6.01
CA VAL A 148 -0.77 -16.06 -4.99
C VAL A 148 -0.11 -17.03 -4.01
N GLY A 149 0.77 -17.89 -4.51
CA GLY A 149 1.50 -18.86 -3.68
C GLY A 149 2.36 -18.20 -2.61
N ILE A 150 2.98 -17.04 -2.91
CA ILE A 150 3.79 -16.29 -1.95
C ILE A 150 2.89 -15.66 -0.89
N SER A 151 1.77 -15.05 -1.32
CA SER A 151 0.81 -14.44 -0.39
C SER A 151 0.22 -15.46 0.60
N LYS A 152 -0.17 -16.64 0.10
CA LYS A 152 -0.68 -17.74 0.93
C LYS A 152 0.35 -18.21 1.97
N LYS A 153 1.62 -18.36 1.58
CA LYS A 153 2.70 -18.72 2.51
C LYS A 153 2.89 -17.65 3.60
N SER A 154 2.88 -16.37 3.22
CA SER A 154 2.98 -15.24 4.15
C SER A 154 1.84 -15.25 5.15
N ARG A 155 0.60 -15.37 4.67
CA ARG A 155 -0.60 -15.49 5.50
C ARG A 155 -0.51 -16.66 6.48
N HIS A 156 -0.22 -17.85 5.96
CA HIS A 156 -0.10 -19.05 6.78
C HIS A 156 0.95 -18.88 7.89
N SER A 157 2.09 -18.26 7.59
CA SER A 157 3.12 -17.97 8.59
C SER A 157 2.56 -17.08 9.70
N LEU A 158 1.86 -16.00 9.37
CA LEU A 158 1.28 -15.08 10.36
C LEU A 158 0.16 -15.73 11.19
N GLU A 159 -0.60 -16.65 10.60
CA GLU A 159 -1.66 -17.41 11.28
C GLU A 159 -1.11 -18.46 12.24
N THR A 160 0.10 -19.00 12.00
CA THR A 160 0.56 -20.22 12.69
C THR A 160 1.80 -20.02 13.56
N THR A 161 2.76 -19.20 13.14
CA THR A 161 4.11 -19.18 13.73
C THR A 161 4.26 -18.29 14.94
N GLY A 162 3.36 -17.32 15.14
CA GLY A 162 3.50 -16.30 16.18
C GLY A 162 4.71 -15.38 15.97
N THR A 163 5.14 -15.19 14.71
CA THR A 163 6.30 -14.36 14.32
C THR A 163 6.22 -12.92 14.87
N LEU A 164 5.02 -12.36 15.01
CA LEU A 164 4.81 -11.02 15.54
C LEU A 164 4.59 -11.08 17.06
N VAL A 165 5.11 -10.11 17.82
CA VAL A 165 4.80 -10.03 19.25
C VAL A 165 3.29 -9.77 19.47
N LYS A 166 2.80 -10.10 20.66
CA LYS A 166 1.39 -9.89 21.00
C LYS A 166 0.99 -8.42 20.78
N ASP A 167 -0.15 -8.21 20.12
CA ASP A 167 -0.73 -6.89 19.84
C ASP A 167 0.17 -5.96 19.00
N ALA A 168 1.13 -6.53 18.25
CA ALA A 168 2.05 -5.77 17.39
C ALA A 168 1.39 -5.15 16.15
N VAL A 169 0.19 -5.60 15.79
CA VAL A 169 -0.48 -5.22 14.55
C VAL A 169 -1.57 -4.21 14.85
N PHE A 170 -1.55 -3.12 14.08
CA PHE A 170 -2.60 -2.12 14.05
C PHE A 170 -3.13 -1.97 12.63
N VAL A 171 -4.42 -2.15 12.44
CA VAL A 171 -5.13 -1.96 11.18
C VAL A 171 -6.04 -0.74 11.31
N ALA A 172 -5.87 0.20 10.39
CA ALA A 172 -6.71 1.39 10.25
C ALA A 172 -7.66 1.19 9.04
N CYS A 173 -8.97 1.10 9.30
CA CYS A 173 -9.98 0.86 8.27
C CYS A 173 -10.68 2.17 7.91
N GLY A 174 -10.51 2.64 6.68
CA GLY A 174 -11.33 3.73 6.14
C GLY A 174 -12.73 3.24 5.82
N MET A 175 -13.74 3.69 6.57
CA MET A 175 -15.10 3.17 6.43
C MET A 175 -15.83 3.68 5.20
N GLN A 176 -15.33 4.74 4.58
CA GLN A 176 -15.81 5.25 3.30
C GLN A 176 -15.04 4.66 2.10
N ASP A 177 -14.07 3.77 2.31
CA ASP A 177 -13.32 3.15 1.22
C ASP A 177 -14.24 2.24 0.37
N PRO A 178 -14.52 2.61 -0.90
CA PRO A 178 -15.38 1.81 -1.76
C PRO A 178 -14.69 0.55 -2.29
N ILE A 179 -13.39 0.35 -2.04
CA ILE A 179 -12.59 -0.75 -2.55
C ILE A 179 -12.34 -1.78 -1.45
N LEU A 180 -11.53 -1.45 -0.43
CA LEU A 180 -11.01 -2.41 0.55
C LEU A 180 -11.70 -2.36 1.91
N GLY A 181 -12.52 -1.34 2.19
CA GLY A 181 -13.08 -1.06 3.52
C GLY A 181 -13.64 -2.29 4.26
N PRO A 182 -14.61 -3.03 3.67
CA PRO A 182 -15.17 -4.23 4.29
C PRO A 182 -14.17 -5.38 4.46
N HIS A 183 -13.19 -5.50 3.55
CA HIS A 183 -12.19 -6.58 3.56
C HIS A 183 -11.11 -6.37 4.62
N MET A 184 -10.80 -5.11 4.97
CA MET A 184 -9.78 -4.83 5.99
C MET A 184 -10.13 -5.38 7.38
N LYS A 185 -11.43 -5.48 7.71
CA LYS A 185 -11.89 -6.13 8.94
C LYS A 185 -11.65 -7.64 8.95
N SER A 186 -11.68 -8.29 7.77
CA SER A 186 -11.33 -9.71 7.63
C SER A 186 -9.85 -9.92 7.87
N LEU A 187 -9.00 -9.07 7.29
CA LEU A 187 -7.55 -9.14 7.45
C LEU A 187 -7.12 -9.05 8.93
N ALA A 188 -7.78 -8.22 9.73
CA ALA A 188 -7.48 -8.11 11.17
C ALA A 188 -7.58 -9.45 11.92
N ARG A 189 -8.38 -10.41 11.42
CA ARG A 189 -8.58 -11.74 12.04
C ARG A 189 -7.45 -12.73 11.73
N VAL A 190 -6.60 -12.43 10.76
CA VAL A 190 -5.47 -13.28 10.34
C VAL A 190 -4.38 -13.34 11.40
N PHE A 191 -4.22 -12.26 12.16
CA PHE A 191 -3.12 -12.11 13.10
C PHE A 191 -3.40 -12.86 14.40
N ARG A 192 -2.87 -14.08 14.52
CA ARG A 192 -3.03 -14.97 15.68
C ARG A 192 -2.72 -14.29 17.01
N ASN A 193 -1.71 -13.42 17.04
CA ASN A 193 -1.21 -12.76 18.24
C ASN A 193 -1.95 -11.47 18.59
N GLY A 194 -3.11 -11.23 17.97
CA GLY A 194 -3.94 -10.05 18.19
C GLY A 194 -3.65 -8.95 17.18
N CYS A 195 -4.70 -8.20 16.87
CA CYS A 195 -4.67 -7.04 16.01
C CYS A 195 -5.57 -5.96 16.61
N HIS A 196 -5.02 -4.77 16.83
CA HIS A 196 -5.82 -3.59 17.08
C HIS A 196 -6.44 -3.13 15.75
N CYS A 197 -7.76 -2.97 15.71
CA CYS A 197 -8.45 -2.48 14.52
C CYS A 197 -9.17 -1.18 14.89
N ALA A 198 -8.86 -0.10 14.17
CA ALA A 198 -9.53 1.18 14.31
C ALA A 198 -10.38 1.45 13.07
N GLU A 199 -11.67 1.70 13.28
CA GLU A 199 -12.59 2.15 12.23
C GLU A 199 -12.55 3.68 12.17
N ILE A 200 -12.31 4.20 10.98
CA ILE A 200 -12.14 5.63 10.74
C ILE A 200 -13.29 6.05 9.84
N GLU A 201 -14.36 6.53 10.50
CA GLU A 201 -15.70 6.70 9.93
C GLU A 201 -15.73 7.57 8.67
N ASP A 202 -14.89 8.59 8.61
CA ASP A 202 -14.84 9.55 7.50
C ASP A 202 -13.65 9.34 6.55
N ALA A 203 -12.83 8.30 6.77
CA ALA A 203 -11.70 8.02 5.90
C ALA A 203 -12.08 7.19 4.68
N LEU A 204 -11.53 7.60 3.55
CA LEU A 204 -11.61 6.94 2.25
C LEU A 204 -10.45 5.96 2.06
N HIS A 205 -10.28 5.46 0.84
CA HIS A 205 -9.25 4.50 0.46
C HIS A 205 -7.82 4.87 0.89
N PHE A 206 -7.39 6.12 0.63
CA PHE A 206 -6.12 6.65 1.13
C PHE A 206 -6.33 7.26 2.51
N VAL A 207 -6.38 6.40 3.53
CA VAL A 207 -6.65 6.76 4.92
C VAL A 207 -5.69 7.83 5.48
N GLN A 208 -4.47 7.92 4.92
CA GLN A 208 -3.48 8.95 5.26
C GLN A 208 -3.83 10.36 4.76
N VAL A 209 -4.79 10.48 3.83
CA VAL A 209 -5.22 11.77 3.27
C VAL A 209 -6.44 12.25 4.05
N LYS A 210 -6.31 13.43 4.68
CA LYS A 210 -7.36 14.24 5.31
C LYS A 210 -8.60 13.45 5.78
N SER A 211 -8.52 12.86 6.98
CA SER A 211 -9.73 12.54 7.75
C SER A 211 -9.76 13.38 9.02
N ARG A 212 -10.94 13.89 9.36
CA ARG A 212 -11.17 14.75 10.53
C ARG A 212 -11.04 13.93 11.82
N SER A 213 -11.31 12.63 11.76
CA SER A 213 -11.26 11.72 12.91
C SER A 213 -9.85 11.24 13.29
N TRP A 214 -8.83 11.45 12.44
CA TRP A 214 -7.42 11.19 12.76
C TRP A 214 -6.77 12.19 13.73
N ARG A 215 -7.50 13.24 14.16
CA ARG A 215 -7.01 14.08 15.26
C ARG A 215 -7.00 13.21 16.51
N LEU A 216 -5.81 12.74 16.89
CA LEU A 216 -5.54 12.21 18.21
C LEU A 216 -6.21 13.14 19.21
N ARG A 217 -7.21 12.64 19.96
CA ARG A 217 -7.77 13.40 21.07
C ARG A 217 -6.60 13.66 22.02
N SER A 218 -6.17 14.92 22.07
CA SER A 218 -5.21 15.42 23.05
C SER A 218 -5.80 15.36 24.44
#